data_AF-A0A7X8WMW9-F1
#
_entry.id   AF-A0A7X8WMW9-F1
#
_cell.length_a   1.000
_cell.length_b   1.000
_cell.length_c   1.000
_cell.angle_alpha   90.00
_cell.angle_beta   90.00
_cell.angle_gamma   90.00
#
_symmetry.space_group_name_H-M   'P 1'
#
loop_
_entity.id
_entity.type
_entity.pdbx_description
1 polymer ?
#
loop_
_entity_poly.entity_id
_entity_poly.type
_entity_poly.pdbx_seq_one_letter_code
_entity_poly.pdbx_strand_id
1 'polypeptide(L)'
;MKIVGDNSRVITLPHVPSKIPRINNIIKRVLKLSEADVADQLEETFLLFADRHRNLEQLLIRHYERVSQYVVKKETISNSQKLLIGAYFTMEYSIESAALFNPSIVLHPDQSLLPEGSVRFIMSLRATGEGHISSIVFRSGILDKNMSLNFDSESEYVQTPQMVHDAFYDNNLFQLKLKDLKAWNETSSKILNSLPEFFTHEELQKSIREVFLDTDFTPDSWTTTTIHWLADSNYKIRFDEDTTLSGRVIFPVSANESKGIEDARFVKFTDEDDHITYYATYTAYNGRRILSQL
;
A
#
# COMPACT_ATOMS: atom_id res chain seq x y z
N MET A 1 -9.48 29.52 -5.66
CA MET A 1 -9.30 28.53 -4.57
C MET A 1 -7.98 27.81 -4.79
N LYS A 2 -7.17 27.62 -3.74
CA LYS A 2 -5.85 26.96 -3.81
C LYS A 2 -5.90 25.75 -2.88
N ILE A 3 -5.63 24.56 -3.41
CA ILE A 3 -5.43 23.35 -2.61
C ILE A 3 -3.97 23.36 -2.14
N VAL A 4 -3.74 23.20 -0.85
CA VAL A 4 -2.40 23.19 -0.24
C VAL A 4 -2.23 21.89 0.54
N GLY A 5 -1.00 21.39 0.61
CA GLY A 5 -0.71 20.19 1.41
C GLY A 5 -0.76 20.50 2.90
N ASP A 6 -1.08 19.48 3.68
CA ASP A 6 -1.11 19.54 5.14
C ASP A 6 -0.10 18.57 5.76
N ASN A 7 0.92 19.14 6.42
CA ASN A 7 2.00 18.36 7.01
C ASN A 7 1.55 17.54 8.22
N SER A 8 0.41 17.89 8.85
CA SER A 8 -0.14 17.17 9.99
C SER A 8 -0.78 15.84 9.60
N ARG A 9 -1.07 15.64 8.31
CA ARG A 9 -1.63 14.39 7.78
C ARG A 9 -0.51 13.37 7.67
N VAL A 10 -0.45 12.49 8.66
CA VAL A 10 0.63 11.50 8.82
C VAL A 10 0.07 10.08 8.78
N ILE A 11 0.74 9.22 8.01
CA ILE A 11 0.55 7.77 8.11
C ILE A 11 1.66 7.18 8.97
N THR A 12 1.50 5.93 9.40
CA THR A 12 2.61 5.17 9.96
C THR A 12 3.23 4.26 8.91
N LEU A 13 4.56 4.09 8.99
CA LEU A 13 5.32 3.18 8.17
C LEU A 13 6.20 2.28 9.06
N PRO A 14 6.44 1.02 8.66
CA PRO A 14 7.40 0.17 9.32
C PRO A 14 8.83 0.69 9.20
N HIS A 15 9.46 0.92 10.34
CA HIS A 15 10.84 1.38 10.48
C HIS A 15 11.76 0.23 10.92
N VAL A 16 11.87 -0.81 10.08
CA VAL A 16 12.69 -1.98 10.39
C VAL A 16 14.13 -1.76 9.88
N PRO A 17 15.16 -1.72 10.75
CA PRO A 17 16.54 -1.58 10.32
C PRO A 17 17.01 -2.77 9.48
N SER A 18 17.82 -2.51 8.45
CA SER A 18 18.38 -3.57 7.59
C SER A 18 19.36 -4.53 8.30
N LYS A 19 19.97 -4.10 9.41
CA LYS A 19 20.95 -4.90 10.16
C LYS A 19 20.25 -5.73 11.24
N ILE A 20 20.22 -7.06 11.08
CA ILE A 20 19.65 -8.02 12.04
C ILE A 20 20.15 -7.80 13.49
N PRO A 21 21.45 -7.55 13.77
CA PRO A 21 21.89 -7.28 15.14
C PRO A 21 21.20 -6.08 15.79
N ARG A 22 20.84 -5.05 15.01
CA ARG A 22 20.13 -3.87 15.52
C ARG A 22 18.69 -4.21 15.89
N ILE A 23 17.99 -5.01 15.06
CA ILE A 23 16.64 -5.51 15.37
C ILE A 23 16.66 -6.27 16.70
N ASN A 24 17.57 -7.25 16.83
CA ASN A 24 17.71 -8.05 18.04
C ASN A 24 18.05 -7.22 19.28
N ASN A 25 18.89 -6.19 19.15
CA ASN A 25 19.25 -5.33 20.27
C ASN A 25 18.07 -4.48 20.77
N ILE A 26 17.21 -3.99 19.87
CA ILE A 26 15.99 -3.25 20.24
C ILE A 26 15.05 -4.19 20.99
N ILE A 27 14.74 -5.35 20.40
CA ILE A 27 13.85 -6.36 21.00
C ILE A 27 14.36 -6.77 22.39
N LYS A 28 15.65 -7.09 22.53
CA LYS A 28 16.28 -7.45 23.82
C LYS A 28 16.22 -6.34 24.85
N ARG A 29 16.19 -5.06 24.45
CA ARG A 29 16.07 -3.94 25.40
C ARG A 29 14.66 -3.87 25.96
N VAL A 30 13.66 -3.98 25.10
CA VAL A 30 12.25 -4.00 25.52
C VAL A 30 11.95 -5.20 26.42
N LEU A 31 12.46 -6.38 26.09
CA LEU A 31 12.26 -7.60 26.88
C LEU A 31 12.95 -7.57 28.27
N LYS A 32 13.91 -6.66 28.47
CA LYS A 32 14.59 -6.46 29.76
C LYS A 32 13.90 -5.43 30.66
N LEU A 33 12.92 -4.70 30.14
CA LEU A 33 12.16 -3.72 30.92
C LEU A 33 11.27 -4.45 31.93
N SER A 34 11.03 -3.82 33.09
CA SER A 34 10.02 -4.29 34.03
C SER A 34 8.63 -4.08 33.44
N GLU A 35 7.61 -4.78 33.96
CA GLU A 35 6.23 -4.57 33.51
C GLU A 35 5.76 -3.11 33.71
N ALA A 36 6.24 -2.46 34.79
CA ALA A 36 5.97 -1.04 35.06
C ALA A 36 6.60 -0.14 34.00
N ASP A 37 7.89 -0.35 33.67
CA ASP A 37 8.57 0.46 32.64
C ASP A 37 7.93 0.31 31.25
N VAL A 38 7.45 -0.90 30.92
CA VAL A 38 6.72 -1.15 29.67
C VAL A 38 5.39 -0.39 29.66
N ALA A 39 4.66 -0.39 30.77
CA ALA A 39 3.39 0.32 30.89
C ALA A 39 3.60 1.83 30.76
N ASP A 40 4.59 2.41 31.46
CA ASP A 40 4.89 3.84 31.44
C ASP A 40 5.27 4.31 30.02
N GLN A 41 6.14 3.56 29.32
CA GLN A 41 6.55 3.91 27.96
C GLN A 41 5.42 3.77 26.93
N LEU A 42 4.54 2.78 27.11
CA LEU A 42 3.36 2.65 26.27
C LEU A 42 2.39 3.79 26.50
N GLU A 43 2.12 4.15 27.75
CA GLU A 43 1.24 5.26 28.08
C GLU A 43 1.77 6.56 27.44
N GLU A 44 3.06 6.85 27.59
CA GLU A 44 3.71 7.97 26.91
C GLU A 44 3.53 7.92 25.39
N THR A 45 3.71 6.73 24.78
CA THR A 45 3.50 6.53 23.34
C THR A 45 2.05 6.83 22.95
N PHE A 46 1.06 6.31 23.66
CA PHE A 46 -0.35 6.57 23.34
C PHE A 46 -0.71 8.05 23.54
N LEU A 47 -0.20 8.70 24.59
CA LEU A 47 -0.40 10.13 24.82
C LEU A 47 0.14 11.00 23.68
N LEU A 48 1.26 10.60 23.08
CA LEU A 48 1.92 11.37 22.01
C LEU A 48 1.33 11.14 20.61
N PHE A 49 0.66 10.02 20.36
CA PHE A 49 0.31 9.58 18.99
C PHE A 49 -1.16 9.15 18.79
N ALA A 50 -1.93 8.89 19.84
CA ALA A 50 -3.31 8.39 19.70
C ALA A 50 -4.28 9.41 19.08
N ASP A 51 -3.97 10.70 19.21
CA ASP A 51 -4.73 11.80 18.61
C ASP A 51 -4.55 11.91 17.09
N ARG A 52 -3.43 11.40 16.55
CA ARG A 52 -3.09 11.42 15.12
C ARG A 52 -3.41 10.12 14.38
N HIS A 53 -3.54 8.99 15.09
CA HIS A 53 -3.73 7.68 14.48
C HIS A 53 -4.96 6.97 15.01
N ARG A 54 -5.94 6.73 14.13
CA ARG A 54 -7.02 5.78 14.42
C ARG A 54 -6.45 4.38 14.58
N ASN A 55 -6.95 3.65 15.59
CA ASN A 55 -6.61 2.24 15.80
C ASN A 55 -5.11 1.99 16.05
N LEU A 56 -4.41 2.90 16.73
CA LEU A 56 -2.98 2.83 16.97
C LEU A 56 -2.53 1.48 17.56
N GLU A 57 -3.28 0.90 18.50
CA GLU A 57 -2.93 -0.41 19.10
C GLU A 57 -2.81 -1.52 18.04
N GLN A 58 -3.80 -1.63 17.15
CA GLN A 58 -3.84 -2.66 16.11
C GLN A 58 -2.72 -2.45 15.08
N LEU A 59 -2.39 -1.19 14.80
CA LEU A 59 -1.28 -0.80 13.95
C LEU A 59 0.06 -1.23 14.54
N LEU A 60 0.29 -0.95 15.82
CA LEU A 60 1.51 -1.34 16.51
C LEU A 60 1.68 -2.87 16.54
N ILE A 61 0.60 -3.62 16.76
CA ILE A 61 0.63 -5.09 16.65
C ILE A 61 1.03 -5.54 15.24
N ARG A 62 0.48 -4.94 14.17
CA ARG A 62 0.88 -5.28 12.79
C ARG A 62 2.37 -5.04 12.56
N HIS A 63 2.93 -3.97 13.11
CA HIS A 63 4.37 -3.68 13.00
C HIS A 63 5.22 -4.66 13.83
N TYR A 64 4.73 -5.08 15.00
CA TYR A 64 5.34 -6.16 15.77
C TYR A 64 5.40 -7.47 14.97
N GLU A 65 4.31 -7.87 14.29
CA GLU A 65 4.29 -9.13 13.54
C GLU A 65 5.33 -9.17 12.41
N ARG A 66 5.74 -8.01 11.87
CA ARG A 66 6.83 -7.94 10.88
C ARG A 66 8.20 -8.34 11.45
N VAL A 67 8.38 -8.24 12.76
CA VAL A 67 9.63 -8.54 13.46
C VAL A 67 9.49 -9.70 14.45
N SER A 68 8.31 -10.32 14.57
CA SER A 68 8.03 -11.38 15.55
C SER A 68 8.94 -12.60 15.38
N GLN A 69 9.39 -12.89 14.15
CA GLN A 69 10.37 -13.94 13.85
C GLN A 69 11.74 -13.76 14.54
N TYR A 70 12.10 -12.53 14.93
CA TYR A 70 13.35 -12.22 15.63
C TYR A 70 13.23 -12.32 17.16
N VAL A 71 12.02 -12.54 17.67
CA VAL A 71 11.77 -12.79 19.10
C VAL A 71 12.20 -14.23 19.40
N VAL A 72 12.99 -14.42 20.46
CA VAL A 72 13.52 -15.74 20.82
C VAL A 72 12.36 -16.66 21.22
N LYS A 73 12.22 -17.80 20.55
CA LYS A 73 11.12 -18.79 20.68
C LYS A 73 10.83 -19.34 22.09
N LYS A 74 11.55 -18.89 23.13
CA LYS A 74 11.45 -19.36 24.52
C LYS A 74 10.90 -18.33 25.50
N GLU A 75 10.68 -17.09 25.08
CA GLU A 75 10.17 -16.03 25.96
C GLU A 75 8.67 -15.83 25.74
N THR A 76 7.87 -15.99 26.82
CA THR A 76 6.46 -15.59 26.83
C THR A 76 6.40 -14.07 26.86
N ILE A 77 5.95 -13.46 25.75
CA ILE A 77 5.86 -12.01 25.59
C ILE A 77 4.45 -11.52 25.91
N SER A 78 4.33 -10.47 26.74
CA SER A 78 3.04 -9.86 27.07
C SER A 78 2.49 -9.00 25.93
N ASN A 79 1.18 -8.72 25.91
CA ASN A 79 0.58 -7.85 24.88
C ASN A 79 1.22 -6.46 24.87
N SER A 80 1.46 -5.88 26.05
CA SER A 80 2.14 -4.60 26.21
C SER A 80 3.55 -4.61 25.59
N GLN A 81 4.34 -5.67 25.82
CA GLN A 81 5.65 -5.79 25.18
C GLN A 81 5.55 -5.89 23.65
N LYS A 82 4.54 -6.60 23.11
CA LYS A 82 4.30 -6.63 21.65
C LYS A 82 4.02 -5.23 21.11
N LEU A 83 3.13 -4.48 21.76
CA LEU A 83 2.81 -3.10 21.39
C LEU A 83 4.04 -2.20 21.41
N LEU A 84 4.85 -2.29 22.47
CA LEU A 84 6.02 -1.44 22.65
C LEU A 84 7.10 -1.78 21.63
N ILE A 85 7.34 -3.07 21.35
CA ILE A 85 8.22 -3.49 20.25
C ILE A 85 7.69 -2.93 18.92
N GLY A 86 6.39 -3.06 18.66
CA GLY A 86 5.74 -2.48 17.49
C GLY A 86 6.03 -0.98 17.35
N ALA A 87 5.87 -0.21 18.44
CA ALA A 87 6.14 1.22 18.47
C ALA A 87 7.59 1.54 18.09
N TYR A 88 8.58 0.83 18.63
CA TYR A 88 9.99 1.03 18.28
C TYR A 88 10.34 0.74 16.81
N PHE A 89 9.52 -0.05 16.12
CA PHE A 89 9.65 -0.33 14.69
C PHE A 89 8.63 0.43 13.84
N THR A 90 8.08 1.53 14.37
CA THR A 90 7.14 2.41 13.68
C THR A 90 7.73 3.79 13.50
N MET A 91 7.45 4.44 12.37
CA MET A 91 7.69 5.87 12.17
C MET A 91 6.45 6.55 11.59
N GLU A 92 6.26 7.82 11.90
CA GLU A 92 5.31 8.68 11.17
C GLU A 92 5.91 9.13 9.84
N TYR A 93 5.04 9.38 8.87
CA TYR A 93 5.39 9.89 7.56
C TYR A 93 4.33 10.90 7.12
N SER A 94 4.73 12.15 6.90
CA SER A 94 3.84 13.19 6.38
C SER A 94 3.64 13.03 4.87
N ILE A 95 2.40 12.75 4.45
CA ILE A 95 2.07 12.39 3.06
C ILE A 95 1.97 13.59 2.11
N GLU A 96 1.77 14.79 2.64
CA GLU A 96 1.55 16.02 1.88
C GLU A 96 2.62 17.09 2.17
N SER A 97 3.77 16.67 2.70
CA SER A 97 4.79 17.59 3.22
C SER A 97 5.51 18.44 2.17
N ALA A 98 5.56 17.96 0.92
CA ALA A 98 6.29 18.63 -0.15
C ALA A 98 5.33 19.36 -1.10
N ALA A 99 4.36 18.66 -1.68
CA ALA A 99 3.39 19.26 -2.60
C ALA A 99 2.24 18.33 -3.00
N LEU A 100 1.18 18.96 -3.54
CA LEU A 100 0.03 18.34 -4.19
C LEU A 100 0.02 18.69 -5.68
N PHE A 101 -0.25 17.73 -6.55
CA PHE A 101 -0.22 17.91 -8.00
C PHE A 101 -1.33 17.15 -8.72
N ASN A 102 -1.48 17.50 -10.00
CA ASN A 102 -2.17 16.68 -11.01
C ASN A 102 -3.59 16.25 -10.62
N PRO A 103 -4.47 17.17 -10.20
CA PRO A 103 -5.85 16.82 -9.85
C PRO A 103 -6.57 16.14 -11.03
N SER A 104 -7.36 15.13 -10.73
CA SER A 104 -8.28 14.47 -11.66
C SER A 104 -9.64 14.34 -11.00
N ILE A 105 -10.73 14.66 -11.69
CA ILE A 105 -12.08 14.52 -11.14
C ILE A 105 -12.91 13.48 -11.89
N VAL A 106 -13.74 12.76 -11.13
CA VAL A 106 -14.80 11.89 -11.63
C VAL A 106 -16.10 12.16 -10.86
N LEU A 107 -17.23 11.79 -11.44
CA LEU A 107 -18.50 11.82 -10.70
C LEU A 107 -18.43 10.85 -9.52
N HIS A 108 -18.87 11.31 -8.35
CA HIS A 108 -19.07 10.46 -7.20
C HIS A 108 -20.17 9.41 -7.50
N PRO A 109 -20.06 8.15 -7.05
CA PRO A 109 -21.06 7.12 -7.34
C PRO A 109 -22.44 7.48 -6.78
N ASP A 110 -22.47 8.07 -5.59
CA ASP A 110 -23.68 8.64 -5.00
C ASP A 110 -23.87 10.11 -5.41
N GLN A 111 -24.97 10.38 -6.11
CA GLN A 111 -25.44 11.71 -6.53
C GLN A 111 -26.77 12.10 -5.84
N SER A 112 -27.18 11.39 -4.79
CA SER A 112 -28.42 11.68 -4.08
C SER A 112 -28.33 12.98 -3.28
N LEU A 113 -29.50 13.56 -2.96
CA LEU A 113 -29.65 14.72 -2.07
C LEU A 113 -28.87 15.98 -2.51
N LEU A 114 -28.67 16.16 -3.82
CA LEU A 114 -28.00 17.34 -4.37
C LEU A 114 -29.01 18.41 -4.80
N PRO A 115 -28.68 19.70 -4.66
CA PRO A 115 -29.46 20.77 -5.27
C PRO A 115 -29.52 20.60 -6.80
N GLU A 116 -30.63 21.02 -7.41
CA GLU A 116 -30.81 20.97 -8.86
C GLU A 116 -29.65 21.66 -9.61
N GLY A 117 -29.15 20.99 -10.65
CA GLY A 117 -28.02 21.47 -11.45
C GLY A 117 -26.65 21.32 -10.78
N SER A 118 -26.55 20.57 -9.67
CA SER A 118 -25.29 20.29 -8.98
C SER A 118 -24.87 18.83 -9.14
N VAL A 119 -23.57 18.57 -9.09
CA VAL A 119 -23.00 17.21 -9.12
C VAL A 119 -21.96 17.04 -8.03
N ARG A 120 -21.93 15.86 -7.40
CA ARG A 120 -20.89 15.47 -6.45
C ARG A 120 -19.70 14.87 -7.19
N PHE A 121 -18.48 15.22 -6.80
CA PHE A 121 -17.27 14.71 -7.44
C PHE A 121 -16.33 14.04 -6.44
N ILE A 122 -15.48 13.15 -6.98
CA ILE A 122 -14.27 12.67 -6.34
C ILE A 122 -13.09 13.25 -7.11
N MET A 123 -12.09 13.75 -6.38
CA MET A 123 -10.83 14.23 -6.92
C MET A 123 -9.68 13.35 -6.43
N SER A 124 -8.91 12.77 -7.34
CA SER A 124 -7.60 12.19 -7.04
C SER A 124 -6.50 13.24 -7.20
N LEU A 125 -5.50 13.20 -6.33
CA LEU A 125 -4.34 14.08 -6.32
C LEU A 125 -3.07 13.25 -6.12
N ARG A 126 -1.98 13.66 -6.76
CA ARG A 126 -0.64 13.17 -6.41
C ARG A 126 -0.14 13.96 -5.20
N ALA A 127 0.11 13.28 -4.10
CA ALA A 127 0.71 13.86 -2.90
C ALA A 127 2.16 13.39 -2.76
N THR A 128 3.08 14.35 -2.65
CA THR A 128 4.49 14.06 -2.39
C THR A 128 4.80 14.39 -0.94
N GLY A 129 5.19 13.37 -0.19
CA GLY A 129 5.54 13.50 1.22
C GLY A 129 7.04 13.57 1.47
N GLU A 130 7.42 13.21 2.69
CA GLU A 130 8.82 13.17 3.10
C GLU A 130 9.67 12.27 2.18
N GLY A 131 10.94 12.62 1.99
CA GLY A 131 11.82 11.85 1.09
C GLY A 131 11.38 11.85 -0.39
N HIS A 132 10.44 12.72 -0.78
CA HIS A 132 9.89 12.85 -2.14
C HIS A 132 9.23 11.58 -2.68
N ILE A 133 8.62 10.78 -1.80
CA ILE A 133 7.84 9.61 -2.21
C ILE A 133 6.42 10.07 -2.52
N SER A 134 5.95 9.75 -3.73
CA SER A 134 4.60 10.10 -4.17
C SER A 134 3.56 9.05 -3.75
N SER A 135 2.35 9.53 -3.46
CA SER A 135 1.16 8.76 -3.09
C SER A 135 -0.07 9.34 -3.78
N ILE A 136 -1.18 8.61 -3.78
CA ILE A 136 -2.47 9.11 -4.27
C ILE A 136 -3.37 9.39 -3.07
N VAL A 137 -3.87 10.62 -2.99
CA VAL A 137 -4.83 11.07 -1.98
C VAL A 137 -6.12 11.53 -2.66
N PHE A 138 -7.19 11.57 -1.89
CA PHE A 138 -8.51 11.94 -2.40
C PHE A 138 -9.10 13.16 -1.71
N ARG A 139 -9.93 13.86 -2.46
CA ARG A 139 -10.86 14.89 -1.98
C ARG A 139 -12.22 14.63 -2.62
N SER A 140 -13.28 15.17 -2.03
CA SER A 140 -14.62 15.17 -2.61
C SER A 140 -15.29 16.51 -2.38
N GLY A 141 -16.38 16.73 -3.09
CA GLY A 141 -17.16 17.94 -2.96
C GLY A 141 -18.29 18.01 -3.97
N ILE A 142 -18.88 19.20 -4.10
CA ILE A 142 -19.99 19.49 -4.99
C ILE A 142 -19.57 20.60 -5.97
N LEU A 143 -19.77 20.34 -7.26
CA LEU A 143 -19.78 21.37 -8.30
C LEU A 143 -21.23 21.83 -8.48
N ASP A 144 -21.50 23.10 -8.17
CA ASP A 144 -22.84 23.65 -8.27
C ASP A 144 -23.18 24.18 -9.67
N LYS A 145 -24.45 24.56 -9.88
CA LYS A 145 -24.95 25.13 -11.14
C LYS A 145 -24.26 26.42 -11.59
N ASN A 146 -23.55 27.10 -10.68
CA ASN A 146 -22.79 28.32 -10.98
C ASN A 146 -21.32 28.01 -11.26
N MET A 147 -20.97 26.73 -11.48
CA MET A 147 -19.61 26.25 -11.71
C MET A 147 -18.68 26.48 -10.51
N SER A 148 -19.23 26.58 -9.29
CA SER A 148 -18.45 26.74 -8.06
C SER A 148 -18.16 25.38 -7.43
N LEU A 149 -16.90 25.15 -7.07
CA LEU A 149 -16.44 23.95 -6.37
C LEU A 149 -16.50 24.17 -4.86
N ASN A 150 -17.28 23.35 -4.16
CA ASN A 150 -17.40 23.31 -2.72
C ASN A 150 -16.83 22.00 -2.21
N PHE A 151 -15.71 22.02 -1.51
CA PHE A 151 -15.04 20.81 -1.02
C PHE A 151 -15.62 20.35 0.32
N ASP A 152 -15.70 19.05 0.50
CA ASP A 152 -15.99 18.44 1.80
C ASP A 152 -14.81 18.67 2.76
N SER A 153 -15.09 18.61 4.06
CA SER A 153 -14.07 18.66 5.09
C SER A 153 -13.04 17.52 4.93
N GLU A 154 -11.77 17.84 5.09
CA GLU A 154 -10.70 16.86 5.04
C GLU A 154 -10.63 16.08 6.35
N SER A 155 -10.36 14.78 6.25
CA SER A 155 -10.07 13.97 7.45
C SER A 155 -8.68 14.27 7.95
N GLU A 156 -8.58 14.60 9.24
CA GLU A 156 -7.33 14.70 10.01
C GLU A 156 -6.62 13.35 10.09
N TYR A 157 -7.40 12.25 10.09
CA TYR A 157 -6.88 10.88 10.10
C TYR A 157 -6.70 10.35 8.69
N VAL A 158 -5.51 9.84 8.41
CA VAL A 158 -5.18 9.16 7.15
C VAL A 158 -4.70 7.74 7.39
N GLN A 159 -5.04 6.85 6.48
CA GLN A 159 -4.67 5.44 6.56
C GLN A 159 -4.27 4.92 5.18
N THR A 160 -3.32 3.99 5.20
CA THR A 160 -2.95 3.18 4.03
C THR A 160 -3.81 1.93 3.96
N PRO A 161 -4.04 1.36 2.77
CA PRO A 161 -4.88 0.18 2.65
C PRO A 161 -4.16 -1.06 3.19
N GLN A 162 -4.96 -2.07 3.52
CA GLN A 162 -4.46 -3.42 3.72
C GLN A 162 -4.32 -4.11 2.36
N MET A 163 -3.18 -4.74 2.10
CA MET A 163 -3.03 -5.61 0.93
C MET A 163 -3.85 -6.88 1.15
N VAL A 164 -4.81 -7.09 0.26
CA VAL A 164 -5.52 -8.35 0.08
C VAL A 164 -4.82 -9.05 -1.07
N HIS A 165 -4.02 -10.07 -0.75
CA HIS A 165 -3.49 -10.94 -1.80
C HIS A 165 -4.66 -11.79 -2.28
N ASP A 166 -5.25 -11.41 -3.41
CA ASP A 166 -6.17 -12.31 -4.08
C ASP A 166 -5.40 -13.54 -4.53
N ALA A 167 -5.93 -14.68 -4.14
CA ALA A 167 -5.17 -15.92 -4.02
C ALA A 167 -4.72 -16.52 -5.36
N PHE A 168 -5.08 -15.94 -6.51
CA PHE A 168 -4.82 -16.56 -7.81
C PHE A 168 -4.47 -15.54 -8.91
N TYR A 169 -3.49 -15.91 -9.74
CA TYR A 169 -3.09 -15.27 -10.98
C TYR A 169 -3.66 -16.07 -12.17
N ASP A 170 -4.17 -15.38 -13.18
CA ASP A 170 -4.52 -15.98 -14.47
C ASP A 170 -3.26 -16.20 -15.30
N ASN A 171 -2.98 -17.46 -15.65
CA ASN A 171 -1.77 -17.86 -16.36
C ASN A 171 -1.71 -17.27 -17.77
N ASN A 172 -2.83 -17.27 -18.51
CA ASN A 172 -2.86 -16.73 -19.86
C ASN A 172 -2.56 -15.22 -19.85
N LEU A 173 -3.16 -14.48 -18.92
CA LEU A 173 -2.90 -13.04 -18.76
C LEU A 173 -1.45 -12.78 -18.34
N PHE A 174 -0.89 -13.59 -17.44
CA PHE A 174 0.50 -13.48 -17.00
C PHE A 174 1.47 -13.67 -18.19
N GLN A 175 1.22 -14.67 -19.04
CA GLN A 175 2.02 -14.90 -20.24
C GLN A 175 1.93 -13.74 -21.23
N LEU A 176 0.74 -13.18 -21.47
CA LEU A 176 0.56 -12.01 -22.33
C LEU A 176 1.36 -10.81 -21.81
N LYS A 177 1.30 -10.53 -20.52
CA LYS A 177 2.08 -9.45 -19.90
C LYS A 177 3.59 -9.68 -20.02
N LEU A 178 4.09 -10.91 -19.85
CA LEU A 178 5.51 -11.20 -20.07
C LEU A 178 5.94 -10.97 -21.52
N LYS A 179 5.08 -11.28 -22.50
CA LYS A 179 5.34 -10.98 -23.92
C LYS A 179 5.46 -9.48 -24.16
N ASP A 180 4.54 -8.67 -23.60
CA ASP A 180 4.59 -7.21 -23.70
C ASP A 180 5.87 -6.62 -23.10
N LEU A 181 6.33 -7.20 -21.98
CA LEU A 181 7.56 -6.83 -21.29
C LEU A 181 8.82 -7.39 -21.97
N LYS A 182 8.66 -8.10 -23.10
CA LYS A 182 9.71 -8.82 -23.85
C LYS A 182 10.38 -9.95 -23.06
N ALA A 183 9.79 -10.39 -21.96
CA ALA A 183 10.29 -11.40 -21.02
C ALA A 183 9.78 -12.81 -21.28
N TRP A 184 9.23 -13.04 -22.48
CA TRP A 184 8.79 -14.35 -22.91
C TRP A 184 9.93 -15.12 -23.57
N ASN A 185 10.47 -16.13 -22.89
CA ASN A 185 11.51 -17.03 -23.38
C ASN A 185 11.39 -18.43 -22.75
N GLU A 186 12.42 -19.26 -22.92
CA GLU A 186 12.45 -20.63 -22.40
C GLU A 186 12.32 -20.67 -20.86
N THR A 187 12.89 -19.70 -20.13
CA THR A 187 12.76 -19.62 -18.66
C THR A 187 11.31 -19.36 -18.25
N SER A 188 10.67 -18.34 -18.84
CA SER A 188 9.28 -18.04 -18.50
C SER A 188 8.32 -19.14 -18.92
N SER A 189 8.56 -19.76 -20.08
CA SER A 189 7.74 -20.87 -20.57
C SER A 189 7.86 -22.09 -19.64
N LYS A 190 9.07 -22.43 -19.19
CA LYS A 190 9.29 -23.58 -18.30
C LYS A 190 8.62 -23.38 -16.94
N ILE A 191 8.68 -22.16 -16.40
CA ILE A 191 7.99 -21.79 -15.17
C ILE A 191 6.47 -21.86 -15.36
N LEU A 192 5.91 -21.07 -16.29
CA LEU A 192 4.46 -20.92 -16.39
C LEU A 192 3.72 -22.15 -16.95
N ASN A 193 4.36 -22.98 -17.79
CA ASN A 193 3.72 -24.20 -18.30
C ASN A 193 3.54 -25.28 -17.22
N SER A 194 4.28 -25.19 -16.11
CA SER A 194 4.14 -26.08 -14.96
C SER A 194 2.99 -25.68 -14.02
N LEU A 195 2.42 -24.49 -14.23
CA LEU A 195 1.37 -23.93 -13.38
C LEU A 195 -0.02 -24.19 -13.97
N PRO A 196 -1.06 -24.33 -13.12
CA PRO A 196 -2.45 -24.41 -13.57
C PRO A 196 -2.92 -23.12 -14.26
N GLU A 197 -4.14 -23.15 -14.82
CA GLU A 197 -4.80 -21.99 -15.45
C GLU A 197 -4.90 -20.80 -14.49
N PHE A 198 -5.23 -21.07 -13.22
CA PHE A 198 -5.20 -20.12 -12.12
C PHE A 198 -4.25 -20.62 -11.04
N PHE A 199 -3.22 -19.86 -10.69
CA PHE A 199 -2.19 -20.28 -9.74
C PHE A 199 -1.96 -19.27 -8.62
N THR A 200 -1.52 -19.73 -7.45
CA THR A 200 -1.21 -18.89 -6.29
C THR A 200 0.23 -18.34 -6.33
N HIS A 201 0.53 -17.34 -5.49
CA HIS A 201 1.92 -16.86 -5.33
C HIS A 201 2.84 -17.98 -4.83
N GLU A 202 2.35 -18.85 -3.96
CA GLU A 202 3.13 -19.98 -3.44
C GLU A 202 3.50 -20.98 -4.54
N GLU A 203 2.54 -21.30 -5.42
CA GLU A 203 2.75 -22.17 -6.57
C GLU A 203 3.74 -21.57 -7.57
N LEU A 204 3.64 -20.27 -7.86
CA LEU A 204 4.61 -19.57 -8.69
C LEU A 204 6.02 -19.65 -8.10
N GLN A 205 6.17 -19.34 -6.81
CA GLN A 205 7.45 -19.41 -6.11
C GLN A 205 8.01 -20.84 -6.10
N LYS A 206 7.15 -21.86 -5.99
CA LYS A 206 7.55 -23.26 -6.08
C LYS A 206 8.07 -23.61 -7.47
N SER A 207 7.35 -23.25 -8.53
CA SER A 207 7.78 -23.50 -9.91
C SER A 207 9.10 -22.79 -10.24
N ILE A 208 9.28 -21.54 -9.80
CA ILE A 208 10.56 -20.83 -9.92
C ILE A 208 11.67 -21.65 -9.26
N ARG A 209 11.50 -22.08 -8.00
CA ARG A 209 12.50 -22.90 -7.30
C ARG A 209 12.83 -24.19 -8.05
N GLU A 210 11.85 -24.89 -8.60
CA GLU A 210 12.06 -26.12 -9.36
C GLU A 210 12.94 -25.88 -10.60
N VAL A 211 12.73 -24.76 -11.31
CA VAL A 211 13.56 -24.36 -12.45
C VAL A 211 14.99 -24.01 -12.05
N PHE A 212 15.20 -23.44 -10.86
CA PHE A 212 16.54 -23.17 -10.31
C PHE A 212 17.26 -24.42 -9.78
N LEU A 213 16.53 -25.51 -9.49
CA LEU A 213 17.10 -26.79 -9.05
C LEU A 213 17.49 -27.69 -10.23
N ASP A 214 17.01 -27.40 -11.43
CA ASP A 214 17.40 -28.11 -12.64
C ASP A 214 18.83 -27.75 -13.05
N THR A 215 19.76 -28.69 -12.86
CA THR A 215 21.18 -28.49 -13.15
C THR A 215 21.49 -28.41 -14.65
N ASP A 216 20.60 -28.89 -15.50
CA ASP A 216 20.78 -28.89 -16.96
C ASP A 216 20.22 -27.62 -17.61
N PHE A 217 19.66 -26.71 -16.81
CA PHE A 217 19.05 -25.47 -17.28
C PHE A 217 19.69 -24.26 -16.58
N THR A 218 19.97 -23.21 -17.35
CA THR A 218 20.44 -21.94 -16.79
C THR A 218 19.33 -20.90 -16.93
N PRO A 219 18.62 -20.54 -15.84
CA PRO A 219 17.54 -19.56 -15.90
C PRO A 219 18.04 -18.17 -16.30
N ASP A 220 17.28 -17.49 -17.16
CA ASP A 220 17.54 -16.09 -17.47
C ASP A 220 17.18 -15.22 -16.26
N SER A 221 18.21 -14.56 -15.71
CA SER A 221 18.12 -13.74 -14.50
C SER A 221 17.14 -12.57 -14.68
N TRP A 222 17.13 -11.96 -15.86
CA TRP A 222 16.25 -10.83 -16.16
C TRP A 222 14.79 -11.27 -16.24
N THR A 223 14.51 -12.43 -16.83
CA THR A 223 13.17 -13.02 -16.94
C THR A 223 12.64 -13.39 -15.57
N THR A 224 13.45 -14.06 -14.75
CA THR A 224 13.08 -14.40 -13.38
C THR A 224 12.76 -13.15 -12.56
N THR A 225 13.60 -12.11 -12.67
CA THR A 225 13.36 -10.81 -12.04
C THR A 225 12.05 -10.19 -12.53
N THR A 226 11.75 -10.31 -13.82
CA THR A 226 10.53 -9.76 -14.43
C THR A 226 9.28 -10.54 -14.02
N ILE A 227 9.38 -11.85 -13.80
CA ILE A 227 8.28 -12.69 -13.28
C ILE A 227 7.95 -12.30 -11.84
N HIS A 228 8.95 -12.22 -10.95
CA HIS A 228 8.73 -11.72 -9.58
C HIS A 228 8.13 -10.32 -9.60
N TRP A 229 8.69 -9.45 -10.43
CA TRP A 229 8.20 -8.08 -10.61
C TRP A 229 6.72 -8.04 -11.04
N LEU A 230 6.31 -8.89 -11.99
CA LEU A 230 4.92 -8.95 -12.45
C LEU A 230 3.97 -9.52 -11.38
N ALA A 231 4.41 -10.56 -10.66
CA ALA A 231 3.64 -11.16 -9.57
C ALA A 231 3.38 -10.17 -8.42
N ASP A 232 4.38 -9.35 -8.08
CA ASP A 232 4.30 -8.33 -7.04
C ASP A 232 3.50 -7.08 -7.47
N SER A 233 3.23 -6.93 -8.76
CA SER A 233 2.47 -5.79 -9.30
C SER A 233 0.96 -6.02 -9.33
N ASN A 234 0.49 -7.26 -9.17
CA ASN A 234 -0.93 -7.58 -9.14
C ASN A 234 -1.37 -7.83 -7.69
N TYR A 235 -1.90 -6.79 -7.06
CA TYR A 235 -2.39 -6.84 -5.69
C TYR A 235 -3.77 -6.20 -5.60
N LYS A 236 -4.58 -6.66 -4.65
CA LYS A 236 -5.78 -5.94 -4.25
C LYS A 236 -5.49 -5.19 -2.97
N ILE A 237 -6.09 -4.02 -2.85
CA ILE A 237 -6.03 -3.21 -1.64
C ILE A 237 -7.44 -2.97 -1.13
N ARG A 238 -7.59 -2.94 0.19
CA ARG A 238 -8.85 -2.65 0.85
C ARG A 238 -8.63 -1.64 1.97
N PHE A 239 -9.47 -0.61 2.01
CA PHE A 239 -9.57 0.32 3.13
C PHE A 239 -10.65 -0.17 4.10
N ASP A 240 -10.52 0.20 5.37
CA ASP A 240 -11.55 -0.05 6.36
C ASP A 240 -12.81 0.77 6.01
N GLU A 241 -14.00 0.22 6.29
CA GLU A 241 -15.28 0.84 5.89
C GLU A 241 -15.49 2.21 6.57
N ASP A 242 -14.96 2.37 7.78
CA ASP A 242 -15.04 3.61 8.58
C ASP A 242 -14.09 4.72 8.10
N THR A 243 -13.21 4.42 7.13
CA THR A 243 -12.29 5.42 6.57
C THR A 243 -13.01 6.26 5.52
N THR A 244 -13.17 7.56 5.82
CA THR A 244 -13.69 8.54 4.86
C THR A 244 -12.83 8.61 3.62
N LEU A 245 -13.40 9.02 2.49
CA LEU A 245 -12.65 9.08 1.23
C LEU A 245 -11.39 9.96 1.34
N SER A 246 -11.49 11.14 1.98
CA SER A 246 -10.35 12.02 2.19
C SER A 246 -9.29 11.41 3.10
N GLY A 247 -9.66 10.49 4.02
CA GLY A 247 -8.74 9.74 4.87
C GLY A 247 -8.04 8.56 4.19
N ARG A 248 -8.38 8.22 2.94
CA ARG A 248 -7.75 7.11 2.21
C ARG A 248 -6.50 7.59 1.46
N VAL A 249 -5.41 6.87 1.65
CA VAL A 249 -4.13 7.13 0.98
C VAL A 249 -3.69 5.86 0.29
N ILE A 250 -3.63 5.85 -1.04
CA ILE A 250 -2.92 4.78 -1.74
C ILE A 250 -1.44 5.15 -1.67
N PHE A 251 -0.68 4.38 -0.91
CA PHE A 251 0.74 4.57 -0.70
C PHE A 251 1.48 3.37 -1.30
N PRO A 252 2.74 3.53 -1.75
CA PRO A 252 3.58 2.41 -2.13
C PRO A 252 3.54 1.22 -1.16
N VAL A 253 3.06 0.07 -1.62
CA VAL A 253 3.00 -1.19 -0.87
C VAL A 253 3.96 -2.27 -1.39
N SER A 254 4.45 -2.14 -2.62
CA SER A 254 5.41 -3.08 -3.24
C SER A 254 6.77 -2.45 -3.56
N ALA A 255 7.78 -3.29 -3.82
CA ALA A 255 9.10 -2.83 -4.23
C ALA A 255 9.09 -2.06 -5.57
N ASN A 256 8.07 -2.31 -6.40
CA ASN A 256 7.92 -1.78 -7.75
C ASN A 256 7.48 -0.32 -7.80
N GLU A 257 6.99 0.16 -6.68
CA GLU A 257 6.55 1.53 -6.44
C GLU A 257 7.32 2.17 -5.29
N SER A 258 8.48 1.60 -4.93
CA SER A 258 9.32 2.05 -3.80
C SER A 258 9.79 3.51 -3.89
N LYS A 259 9.65 4.17 -5.04
CA LYS A 259 9.90 5.60 -5.24
C LYS A 259 8.64 6.43 -5.47
N GLY A 260 7.47 5.82 -5.42
CA GLY A 260 6.19 6.49 -5.45
C GLY A 260 5.22 5.89 -6.46
N ILE A 261 3.96 6.24 -6.25
CA ILE A 261 2.88 6.10 -7.22
C ILE A 261 2.35 7.47 -7.61
N GLU A 262 1.96 7.62 -8.87
CA GLU A 262 1.65 8.92 -9.44
C GLU A 262 0.40 8.88 -10.32
N ASP A 263 -0.32 9.99 -10.31
CA ASP A 263 -1.28 10.39 -11.35
C ASP A 263 -2.36 9.36 -11.68
N ALA A 264 -3.03 8.79 -10.67
CA ALA A 264 -4.21 7.95 -10.90
C ALA A 264 -5.35 8.73 -11.55
N ARG A 265 -5.73 8.31 -12.76
CA ARG A 265 -6.82 8.88 -13.55
C ARG A 265 -7.98 7.92 -13.62
N PHE A 266 -9.00 8.15 -12.79
CA PHE A 266 -10.19 7.31 -12.72
C PHE A 266 -11.13 7.57 -13.89
N VAL A 267 -11.79 6.51 -14.36
CA VAL A 267 -12.86 6.51 -15.35
C VAL A 267 -13.97 5.61 -14.83
N LYS A 268 -15.21 6.12 -14.88
CA LYS A 268 -16.41 5.37 -14.49
C LYS A 268 -16.83 4.45 -15.64
N PHE A 269 -17.03 3.18 -15.33
CA PHE A 269 -17.67 2.19 -16.18
C PHE A 269 -18.97 1.74 -15.53
N THR A 270 -19.95 1.44 -16.36
CA THR A 270 -21.26 0.93 -15.94
C THR A 270 -21.56 -0.30 -16.77
N ASP A 271 -21.70 -1.43 -16.10
CA ASP A 271 -22.02 -2.71 -16.74
C ASP A 271 -23.51 -2.75 -17.16
N GLU A 272 -23.89 -3.78 -17.91
CA GLU A 272 -25.28 -3.95 -18.39
C GLU A 272 -26.29 -4.05 -17.23
N ASP A 273 -25.85 -4.51 -16.05
CA ASP A 273 -26.65 -4.66 -14.82
C ASP A 273 -26.64 -3.40 -13.94
N ASP A 274 -26.28 -2.23 -14.48
CA ASP A 274 -26.11 -0.95 -13.75
C ASP A 274 -25.02 -0.96 -12.65
N HIS A 275 -24.20 -2.02 -12.58
CA HIS A 275 -23.06 -2.07 -11.66
C HIS A 275 -21.99 -1.04 -12.07
N ILE A 276 -21.51 -0.24 -11.10
CA ILE A 276 -20.53 0.82 -11.35
C ILE A 276 -19.15 0.41 -10.86
N THR A 277 -18.19 0.40 -11.77
CA THR A 277 -16.76 0.19 -11.46
C THR A 277 -15.94 1.39 -11.91
N TYR A 278 -14.99 1.83 -11.09
CA TYR A 278 -14.04 2.86 -11.46
C TYR A 278 -12.68 2.22 -11.73
N TYR A 279 -12.18 2.43 -12.94
CA TYR A 279 -10.85 1.96 -13.35
C TYR A 279 -9.92 3.16 -13.41
N ALA A 280 -8.69 3.01 -12.92
CA ALA A 280 -7.69 4.04 -13.03
C ALA A 280 -6.34 3.47 -13.40
N THR A 281 -5.73 4.02 -14.44
CA THR A 281 -4.30 3.78 -14.61
C THR A 281 -3.51 4.72 -13.72
N TYR A 282 -2.47 4.23 -13.08
CA TYR A 282 -1.50 5.03 -12.33
C TYR A 282 -0.07 4.64 -12.70
N THR A 283 0.88 5.52 -12.41
CA THR A 283 2.29 5.30 -12.70
C THR A 283 3.02 4.85 -11.43
N ALA A 284 3.62 3.66 -11.45
CA ALA A 284 4.50 3.15 -10.41
C ALA A 284 5.97 3.40 -10.78
N TYR A 285 6.77 3.91 -9.84
CA TYR A 285 8.18 4.17 -10.02
C TYR A 285 9.03 3.51 -8.92
N ASN A 286 10.11 2.82 -9.30
CA ASN A 286 11.05 2.18 -8.37
C ASN A 286 12.46 2.78 -8.40
N GLY A 287 12.66 3.92 -9.06
CA GLY A 287 13.99 4.52 -9.21
C GLY A 287 14.76 4.09 -10.46
N ARG A 288 14.26 3.09 -11.19
CA ARG A 288 14.88 2.56 -12.42
C ARG A 288 13.90 2.37 -13.57
N ARG A 289 12.67 1.97 -13.26
CA ARG A 289 11.60 1.67 -14.22
C ARG A 289 10.34 2.43 -13.85
N ILE A 290 9.61 2.84 -14.88
CA ILE A 290 8.30 3.52 -14.83
C ILE A 290 7.29 2.59 -15.48
N LEU A 291 6.19 2.31 -14.77
CA LEU A 291 5.23 1.29 -15.17
C LEU A 291 3.81 1.81 -14.96
N SER A 292 2.97 1.68 -15.99
CA SER A 292 1.54 1.92 -15.86
C SER A 292 0.87 0.69 -15.26
N GLN A 293 0.20 0.89 -14.13
CA GLN A 293 -0.62 -0.10 -13.42
C GLN A 293 -2.10 0.27 -13.56
N LEU A 294 -3.00 -0.68 -13.33
CA LEU A 294 -4.47 -0.54 -13.34
C LEU A 294 -5.05 -0.82 -11.96
#